data_AF-A0A519LDX8-F1
#
_entry.id   AF-A0A519LDX8-F1
#
_cell.length_a   1.000
_cell.length_b   1.000
_cell.length_c   1.000
_cell.angle_alpha   90.00
_cell.angle_beta   90.00
_cell.angle_gamma   90.00
#
_symmetry.space_group_name_H-M   'P 1'
#
loop_
_entity.id
_entity.type
_entity.pdbx_description
1 polymer ?
#
loop_
_entity_poly.entity_id
_entity_poly.type
_entity_poly.pdbx_seq_one_letter_code
_entity_poly.pdbx_strand_id
1 'polypeptide(L)'
;MVELDIHLNAVSLTRLKSGLRQTAPNIKSSHRVEALARGLGYRSNAELRARLVETRPARRVDTAAFTGYLSEHGFDASAALLLRAAGHAITLDVMDRDDRLHKWGWGCGRPERRDGRWETPYENYDRFLRYRDELTDIRVADQVLRAIAMLSRVPATRTIRPDTDSYRLKHIAENFPCDYPDGELLGPEYVANGPLIVAASHFGFRYRTGRDPQGYEWPNVTFNMSQSHLLELDIVCRPNGARAQARRRRQEAGRYGSLWPQIRAA
;
A
#
# COMPACT_ATOMS: atom_id res chain seq x y z
N MET A 1 -11.22 6.55 5.53
CA MET A 1 -10.17 7.58 5.47
C MET A 1 -8.78 6.94 5.57
N VAL A 2 -7.85 7.40 4.74
CA VAL A 2 -6.42 7.01 4.82
C VAL A 2 -5.69 7.88 5.85
N GLU A 3 -4.87 7.23 6.67
CA GLU A 3 -3.98 7.88 7.62
C GLU A 3 -2.57 7.32 7.44
N LEU A 4 -1.55 8.15 7.60
CA LEU A 4 -0.18 7.78 7.29
C LEU A 4 0.81 8.41 8.27
N ASP A 5 1.75 7.58 8.74
CA ASP A 5 2.90 8.00 9.52
C ASP A 5 4.17 7.93 8.65
N ILE A 6 5.08 8.89 8.76
CA ILE A 6 6.33 8.92 7.97
C ILE A 6 7.53 9.05 8.89
N HIS A 7 8.55 8.21 8.64
CA HIS A 7 9.88 8.40 9.20
C HIS A 7 10.62 9.49 8.42
N LEU A 8 10.87 10.60 9.10
CA LEU A 8 11.44 11.79 8.49
C LEU A 8 12.97 11.81 8.64
N ASN A 9 13.66 11.94 7.52
CA ASN A 9 15.10 12.17 7.42
C ASN A 9 15.40 13.00 6.17
N ALA A 10 16.68 13.28 5.88
CA ALA A 10 17.07 14.08 4.72
C ALA A 10 16.62 13.48 3.37
N VAL A 11 16.67 12.16 3.24
CA VAL A 11 16.27 11.43 2.03
C VAL A 11 14.76 11.48 1.85
N SER A 12 13.98 11.09 2.88
CA SER A 12 12.52 11.10 2.80
C SER A 12 11.97 12.52 2.64
N LEU A 13 12.58 13.54 3.25
CA LEU A 13 12.21 14.94 3.01
C LEU A 13 12.45 15.37 1.56
N THR A 14 13.57 14.96 0.96
CA THR A 14 13.88 15.26 -0.45
C THR A 14 12.87 14.59 -1.38
N ARG A 15 12.50 13.34 -1.08
CA ARG A 15 11.46 12.59 -1.82
C ARG A 15 10.09 13.22 -1.71
N LEU A 16 9.68 13.65 -0.52
CA LEU A 16 8.43 14.39 -0.29
C LEU A 16 8.37 15.68 -1.10
N LYS A 17 9.46 16.46 -1.11
CA LYS A 17 9.55 17.69 -1.92
C LYS A 17 9.47 17.40 -3.42
N SER A 18 10.13 16.34 -3.88
CA SER A 18 10.04 15.89 -5.28
C SER A 18 8.62 15.44 -5.65
N GLY A 19 7.98 14.65 -4.77
CA GLY A 19 6.58 14.23 -4.94
C GLY A 19 5.63 15.42 -5.02
N LEU A 20 5.77 16.41 -4.13
CA LEU A 20 4.95 17.63 -4.16
C LEU A 20 5.18 18.49 -5.40
N ARG A 21 6.38 18.46 -6.00
CA ARG A 21 6.61 19.12 -7.29
C ARG A 21 5.78 18.46 -8.40
N GLN A 22 5.58 17.14 -8.34
CA GLN A 22 4.78 16.40 -9.31
C GLN A 22 3.27 16.55 -9.05
N THR A 23 2.83 16.49 -7.78
CA THR A 23 1.40 16.56 -7.44
C THR A 23 0.86 17.99 -7.44
N ALA A 24 1.69 18.99 -7.08
CA ALA A 24 1.29 20.39 -6.98
C ALA A 24 2.19 21.32 -7.83
N PRO A 25 2.33 21.12 -9.15
CA PRO A 25 3.28 21.87 -9.97
C PRO A 25 2.99 23.38 -9.98
N ASN A 26 1.73 23.76 -9.87
CA ASN A 26 1.25 25.15 -9.94
C ASN A 26 1.43 25.95 -8.64
N ILE A 27 1.72 25.28 -7.52
CA ILE A 27 1.97 25.96 -6.23
C ILE A 27 3.44 26.39 -6.19
N LYS A 28 3.73 27.65 -5.88
CA LYS A 28 5.13 28.12 -5.83
C LYS A 28 5.95 27.28 -4.83
N SER A 29 7.23 27.07 -5.15
CA SER A 29 8.11 26.20 -4.36
C SER A 29 8.20 26.59 -2.88
N SER A 30 8.25 27.89 -2.58
CA SER A 30 8.25 28.43 -1.21
C SER A 30 7.00 28.02 -0.42
N HIS A 31 5.81 28.10 -1.03
CA HIS A 31 4.58 27.67 -0.38
C HIS A 31 4.50 26.14 -0.23
N ARG A 32 4.95 25.36 -1.23
CA ARG A 32 4.98 23.90 -1.11
C ARG A 32 5.81 23.42 0.07
N VAL A 33 7.01 23.97 0.25
CA VAL A 33 7.90 23.53 1.34
C VAL A 33 7.42 23.99 2.72
N GLU A 34 6.78 25.16 2.80
CA GLU A 34 6.20 25.65 4.05
C GLU A 34 4.95 24.86 4.43
N ALA A 35 4.06 24.59 3.46
CA ALA A 35 2.90 23.72 3.64
C ALA A 35 3.32 22.32 4.08
N LEU A 36 4.34 21.75 3.43
CA LEU A 36 4.90 20.44 3.81
C LEU A 36 5.38 20.43 5.25
N ALA A 37 6.10 21.48 5.69
CA ALA A 37 6.57 21.56 7.06
C ALA A 37 5.42 21.57 8.07
N ARG A 38 4.36 22.35 7.79
CA ARG A 38 3.14 22.38 8.60
C ARG A 38 2.42 21.04 8.62
N GLY A 39 2.28 20.40 7.47
CA GLY A 39 1.70 19.05 7.38
C GLY A 39 2.53 17.94 8.02
N LEU A 40 3.80 18.21 8.36
CA LEU A 40 4.65 17.32 9.17
C LEU A 40 4.70 17.74 10.66
N GLY A 41 3.85 18.69 11.07
CA GLY A 41 3.72 19.17 12.43
C GLY A 41 4.85 20.10 12.89
N TYR A 42 5.46 20.83 11.96
CA TYR A 42 6.43 21.90 12.25
C TYR A 42 5.78 23.27 12.04
N ARG A 43 6.21 24.28 12.80
CA ARG A 43 5.68 25.65 12.67
C ARG A 43 6.14 26.31 11.38
N SER A 44 7.32 25.93 10.88
CA SER A 44 7.87 26.44 9.62
C SER A 44 8.84 25.49 8.95
N ASN A 45 9.15 25.73 7.66
CA ASN A 45 10.20 25.01 6.95
C ASN A 45 11.60 25.27 7.55
N ALA A 46 11.82 26.45 8.14
CA ALA A 46 13.06 26.73 8.86
C ALA A 46 13.20 25.82 10.10
N GLU A 47 12.13 25.68 10.90
CA GLU A 47 12.12 24.78 12.05
C GLU A 47 12.33 23.32 11.61
N LEU A 48 11.61 22.89 10.57
CA LEU A 48 11.77 21.55 10.00
C LEU A 48 13.24 21.25 9.65
N ARG A 49 13.92 22.18 8.95
CA ARG A 49 15.32 22.01 8.56
C ARG A 49 16.26 21.97 9.76
N ALA A 50 16.06 22.84 10.74
CA ALA A 50 16.88 22.87 11.94
C ALA A 50 16.78 21.58 12.76
N ARG A 51 15.60 20.96 12.77
CA ARG A 51 15.25 19.80 13.59
C ARG A 51 15.33 18.47 12.84
N LEU A 52 15.74 18.46 11.58
CA LEU A 52 15.78 17.26 10.73
C LEU A 52 16.86 16.25 11.15
N VAL A 53 17.92 16.73 11.79
CA VAL A 53 19.07 15.93 12.24
C VAL A 53 18.74 15.13 13.50
N GLU A 54 17.69 15.53 14.24
CA GLU A 54 17.24 14.79 15.40
C GLU A 54 16.54 13.50 14.96
N THR A 55 17.03 12.35 15.45
CA THR A 55 16.34 11.07 15.24
C THR A 55 14.99 11.13 15.94
N ARG A 56 13.92 11.17 15.16
CA ARG A 56 12.55 11.28 15.68
C ARG A 56 11.72 10.05 15.34
N PRO A 57 10.72 9.74 16.19
CA PRO A 57 9.70 8.74 15.84
C PRO A 57 8.99 9.14 14.55
N ALA A 58 8.30 8.16 13.94
CA ALA A 58 7.41 8.43 12.82
C ALA A 58 6.42 9.55 13.18
N ARG A 59 6.11 10.39 12.20
CA ARG A 59 5.18 11.51 12.36
C ARG A 59 3.93 11.28 11.53
N ARG A 60 2.78 11.48 12.16
CA ARG A 60 1.49 11.55 11.48
C ARG A 60 1.49 12.71 10.50
N VAL A 61 1.11 12.41 9.26
CA VAL A 61 0.86 13.43 8.23
C VAL A 61 -0.43 14.15 8.58
N ASP A 62 -0.35 15.47 8.76
CA ASP A 62 -1.48 16.35 9.00
C ASP A 62 -1.86 17.07 7.70
N THR A 63 -2.82 16.52 6.99
CA THR A 63 -3.30 17.11 5.73
C THR A 63 -4.07 18.41 5.96
N ALA A 64 -4.69 18.60 7.13
CA ALA A 64 -5.45 19.81 7.43
C ALA A 64 -4.52 21.00 7.65
N ALA A 65 -3.41 20.82 8.36
CA ALA A 65 -2.38 21.86 8.50
C ALA A 65 -1.73 22.24 7.16
N PHE A 66 -1.56 21.25 6.26
CA PHE A 66 -1.06 21.47 4.90
C PHE A 66 -2.03 22.28 4.04
N THR A 67 -3.29 21.84 3.94
CA THR A 67 -4.29 22.52 3.11
C THR A 67 -4.69 23.88 3.68
N GLY A 68 -4.77 24.00 5.01
CA GLY A 68 -5.08 25.26 5.70
C GLY A 68 -4.06 26.36 5.36
N TYR A 69 -2.76 26.05 5.45
CA TYR A 69 -1.73 27.02 5.04
C TYR A 69 -1.82 27.41 3.57
N LEU A 70 -2.09 26.47 2.67
CA LEU A 70 -2.19 26.76 1.24
C LEU A 70 -3.42 27.64 0.93
N SER A 71 -4.55 27.35 1.57
CA SER A 71 -5.78 28.14 1.46
C SER A 71 -5.61 29.57 1.96
N GLU A 72 -4.94 29.77 3.10
CA GLU A 72 -4.57 31.10 3.64
C GLU A 72 -3.77 31.95 2.64
N HIS A 73 -3.06 31.30 1.72
CA HIS A 73 -2.22 31.95 0.70
C HIS A 73 -2.84 31.92 -0.71
N GLY A 74 -4.15 31.62 -0.81
CA GLY A 74 -4.92 31.68 -2.05
C GLY A 74 -4.69 30.49 -2.99
N PHE A 75 -4.15 29.38 -2.49
CA PHE A 75 -4.06 28.14 -3.27
C PHE A 75 -5.19 27.19 -2.90
N ASP A 76 -5.91 26.70 -3.90
CA ASP A 76 -6.83 25.57 -3.75
C ASP A 76 -6.03 24.27 -3.78
N ALA A 77 -6.11 23.48 -2.71
CA ALA A 77 -5.29 22.29 -2.51
C ALA A 77 -6.05 21.22 -1.73
N SER A 78 -6.10 20.01 -2.28
CA SER A 78 -6.67 18.84 -1.60
C SER A 78 -5.64 18.10 -0.75
N ALA A 79 -6.13 17.32 0.21
CA ALA A 79 -5.32 16.42 1.04
C ALA A 79 -4.57 15.39 0.19
N ALA A 80 -5.13 15.02 -0.97
CA ALA A 80 -4.52 14.08 -1.90
C ALA A 80 -3.13 14.53 -2.39
N LEU A 81 -2.88 15.84 -2.50
CA LEU A 81 -1.58 16.35 -2.97
C LEU A 81 -0.43 15.92 -2.07
N LEU A 82 -0.60 16.06 -0.75
CA LEU A 82 0.40 15.68 0.25
C LEU A 82 0.48 14.16 0.40
N LEU A 83 -0.67 13.48 0.46
CA LEU A 83 -0.71 12.04 0.65
C LEU A 83 -0.13 11.28 -0.56
N ARG A 84 -0.36 11.72 -1.79
CA ARG A 84 0.29 11.15 -2.98
C ARG A 84 1.80 11.33 -2.95
N ALA A 85 2.27 12.54 -2.60
CA ALA A 85 3.71 12.79 -2.45
C ALA A 85 4.33 11.89 -1.37
N ALA A 86 3.61 11.65 -0.28
CA ALA A 86 4.01 10.75 0.79
C ALA A 86 4.02 9.27 0.38
N GLY A 87 2.96 8.78 -0.27
CA GLY A 87 2.89 7.43 -0.81
C GLY A 87 4.03 7.14 -1.77
N HIS A 88 4.34 8.09 -2.66
CA HIS A 88 5.49 7.99 -3.56
C HIS A 88 6.83 8.01 -2.82
N ALA A 89 7.02 8.86 -1.81
CA ALA A 89 8.23 8.85 -1.00
C ALA A 89 8.44 7.50 -0.29
N ILE A 90 7.37 6.90 0.23
CA ILE A 90 7.39 5.56 0.83
C ILE A 90 7.77 4.50 -0.19
N THR A 91 7.21 4.56 -1.40
CA THR A 91 7.59 3.64 -2.49
C THR A 91 9.09 3.66 -2.74
N LEU A 92 9.67 4.85 -2.92
CA LEU A 92 11.11 4.98 -3.16
C LEU A 92 11.94 4.51 -1.97
N ASP A 93 11.53 4.83 -0.73
CA ASP A 93 12.19 4.36 0.49
C ASP A 93 12.21 2.83 0.62
N VAL A 94 11.13 2.16 0.21
CA VAL A 94 11.07 0.68 0.22
C VAL A 94 11.90 0.10 -0.93
N MET A 95 11.83 0.70 -2.13
CA MET A 95 12.59 0.24 -3.29
C MET A 95 14.11 0.32 -3.12
N ASP A 96 14.61 1.25 -2.29
CA ASP A 96 16.03 1.30 -1.91
C ASP A 96 16.45 0.09 -1.05
N ARG A 97 15.52 -0.47 -0.28
CA ARG A 97 15.77 -1.58 0.65
C ARG A 97 15.53 -2.94 0.02
N ASP A 98 14.71 -3.00 -1.03
CA ASP A 98 14.41 -4.19 -1.82
C ASP A 98 14.64 -3.91 -3.31
N ASP A 99 15.81 -4.33 -3.80
CA ASP A 99 16.24 -4.19 -5.18
C ASP A 99 15.47 -5.09 -6.15
N ARG A 100 14.66 -6.04 -5.65
CA ARG A 100 13.84 -6.96 -6.44
C ARG A 100 12.36 -6.61 -6.46
N LEU A 101 11.94 -5.61 -5.69
CA LEU A 101 10.56 -5.13 -5.72
C LEU A 101 10.26 -4.37 -7.02
N HIS A 102 9.14 -4.66 -7.67
CA HIS A 102 8.68 -3.97 -8.87
C HIS A 102 7.15 -3.87 -8.86
N LYS A 103 6.53 -3.13 -9.79
CA LYS A 103 5.09 -2.84 -9.76
C LYS A 103 4.19 -4.07 -9.65
N TRP A 104 4.57 -5.17 -10.29
CA TRP A 104 3.77 -6.39 -10.36
C TRP A 104 4.10 -7.42 -9.29
N GLY A 105 5.06 -7.16 -8.39
CA GLY A 105 5.44 -8.10 -7.34
C GLY A 105 6.92 -8.06 -7.00
N TRP A 106 7.49 -9.24 -6.79
CA TRP A 106 8.88 -9.41 -6.37
C TRP A 106 9.67 -10.34 -7.31
N GLY A 107 10.93 -10.02 -7.55
CA GLY A 107 11.85 -10.83 -8.34
C GLY A 107 11.68 -10.64 -9.86
N CYS A 108 12.45 -11.41 -10.64
CA CYS A 108 12.43 -11.30 -12.10
C CYS A 108 11.37 -12.17 -12.78
N GLY A 109 10.67 -13.02 -12.01
CA GLY A 109 9.65 -13.91 -12.55
C GLY A 109 10.17 -14.95 -13.55
N ARG A 110 9.23 -15.65 -14.19
CA ARG A 110 9.49 -16.54 -15.32
C ARG A 110 9.64 -15.74 -16.62
N PRO A 111 10.47 -16.18 -17.57
CA PRO A 111 10.45 -15.67 -18.94
C PRO A 111 9.05 -15.78 -19.55
N GLU A 112 8.64 -14.78 -20.31
CA GLU A 112 7.37 -14.80 -21.04
C GLU A 112 7.56 -15.16 -22.51
N ARG A 113 6.49 -15.65 -23.16
CA ARG A 113 6.45 -15.79 -24.62
C ARG A 113 6.03 -14.48 -25.25
N ARG A 114 6.83 -13.97 -26.18
CA ARG A 114 6.52 -12.81 -27.03
C ARG A 114 6.78 -13.20 -28.48
N ASP A 115 5.81 -12.94 -29.35
CA ASP A 115 5.90 -13.20 -30.80
C ASP A 115 6.38 -14.62 -31.14
N GLY A 116 5.90 -15.61 -30.40
CA GLY A 116 6.22 -17.03 -30.61
C GLY A 116 7.56 -17.52 -30.02
N ARG A 117 8.42 -16.63 -29.49
CA ARG A 117 9.68 -17.01 -28.83
C ARG A 117 9.65 -16.74 -27.33
N TRP A 118 10.47 -17.48 -26.59
CA TRP A 118 10.71 -17.19 -25.19
C TRP A 118 11.63 -15.97 -25.05
N GLU A 119 11.37 -15.15 -24.05
CA GLU A 119 12.31 -14.10 -23.62
C GLU A 119 13.67 -14.71 -23.28
N THR A 120 14.72 -14.04 -23.73
CA THR A 120 16.09 -14.27 -23.28
C THR A 120 16.25 -13.78 -21.83
N PRO A 121 17.30 -14.19 -21.11
CA PRO A 121 17.57 -13.68 -19.76
C PRO A 121 17.69 -12.14 -19.71
N TYR A 122 18.29 -11.52 -20.72
CA TYR A 122 18.42 -10.07 -20.82
C TYR A 122 17.07 -9.38 -20.99
N GLU A 123 16.20 -9.89 -21.87
CA GLU A 123 14.87 -9.34 -22.09
C GLU A 123 13.97 -9.45 -20.85
N ASN A 124 14.09 -10.57 -20.13
CA ASN A 124 13.38 -10.75 -18.86
C ASN A 124 13.86 -9.73 -17.81
N TYR A 125 15.18 -9.49 -17.74
CA TYR A 125 15.74 -8.48 -16.85
C TYR A 125 15.34 -7.05 -17.25
N ASP A 126 15.34 -6.73 -18.54
CA ASP A 126 14.88 -5.42 -19.05
C ASP A 126 13.39 -5.19 -18.72
N ARG A 127 12.57 -6.25 -18.81
CA ARG A 127 11.16 -6.20 -18.40
C ARG A 127 11.03 -5.93 -16.90
N PHE A 128 11.84 -6.59 -16.08
CA PHE A 128 11.91 -6.33 -14.66
C PHE A 128 12.32 -4.86 -14.36
N LEU A 129 13.33 -4.31 -15.04
CA LEU A 129 13.73 -2.92 -14.88
C LEU A 129 12.62 -1.94 -15.29
N ARG A 130 11.90 -2.20 -16.39
CA ARG A 130 10.71 -1.42 -16.76
C ARG A 130 9.63 -1.47 -15.67
N TYR A 131 9.39 -2.64 -15.08
CA TYR A 131 8.44 -2.77 -13.98
C TYR A 131 8.88 -2.06 -12.71
N ARG A 132 10.19 -1.93 -12.46
CA ARG A 132 10.72 -1.09 -11.38
C ARG A 132 10.47 0.38 -11.68
N ASP A 133 10.75 0.83 -12.88
CA ASP A 133 10.49 2.21 -13.31
C ASP A 133 8.99 2.57 -13.20
N GLU A 134 8.10 1.69 -13.66
CA GLU A 134 6.65 1.86 -13.52
C GLU A 134 6.20 1.99 -12.06
N LEU A 135 6.88 1.35 -11.09
CA LEU A 135 6.54 1.47 -9.67
C LEU A 135 6.86 2.87 -9.13
N THR A 136 7.78 3.60 -9.76
CA THR A 136 8.15 4.96 -9.36
C THR A 136 7.21 6.04 -9.89
N ASP A 137 6.26 5.72 -10.78
CA ASP A 137 5.28 6.70 -11.26
C ASP A 137 4.42 7.21 -10.09
N ILE A 138 4.32 8.53 -9.94
CA ILE A 138 3.52 9.21 -8.92
C ILE A 138 2.05 8.74 -8.90
N ARG A 139 1.51 8.31 -10.04
CA ARG A 139 0.14 7.77 -10.16
C ARG A 139 -0.03 6.43 -9.42
N VAL A 140 1.04 5.71 -9.15
CA VAL A 140 1.01 4.46 -8.37
C VAL A 140 0.82 4.75 -6.87
N ALA A 141 1.06 5.98 -6.41
CA ALA A 141 0.89 6.35 -5.01
C ALA A 141 -0.52 6.05 -4.47
N ASP A 142 -1.57 6.23 -5.28
CA ASP A 142 -2.95 5.95 -4.86
C ASP A 142 -3.13 4.46 -4.52
N GLN A 143 -2.48 3.56 -5.26
CA GLN A 143 -2.51 2.11 -4.98
C GLN A 143 -1.82 1.78 -3.65
N VAL A 144 -0.71 2.47 -3.34
CA VAL A 144 -0.01 2.33 -2.05
C VAL A 144 -0.89 2.86 -0.92
N LEU A 145 -1.51 4.03 -1.09
CA LEU A 145 -2.38 4.64 -0.08
C LEU A 145 -3.62 3.78 0.21
N ARG A 146 -4.24 3.19 -0.82
CA ARG A 146 -5.34 2.21 -0.65
C ARG A 146 -4.89 1.01 0.16
N ALA A 147 -3.73 0.44 -0.18
CA ALA A 147 -3.15 -0.67 0.56
C ALA A 147 -2.82 -0.28 2.01
N ILE A 148 -2.30 0.93 2.25
CA ILE A 148 -2.02 1.45 3.59
C ILE A 148 -3.31 1.57 4.42
N ALA A 149 -4.37 2.14 3.84
CA ALA A 149 -5.67 2.27 4.50
C ALA A 149 -6.20 0.90 4.96
N MET A 150 -6.14 -0.11 4.10
CA MET A 150 -6.56 -1.48 4.44
C MET A 150 -5.64 -2.13 5.48
N LEU A 151 -4.31 -2.09 5.27
CA LEU A 151 -3.33 -2.77 6.12
C LEU A 151 -3.21 -2.16 7.52
N SER A 152 -3.57 -0.89 7.70
CA SER A 152 -3.68 -0.26 9.02
C SER A 152 -4.62 -1.01 9.99
N ARG A 153 -5.53 -1.83 9.45
CA ARG A 153 -6.50 -2.63 10.22
C ARG A 153 -6.02 -4.05 10.54
N VAL A 154 -4.80 -4.41 10.11
CA VAL A 154 -4.28 -5.78 10.20
C VAL A 154 -3.14 -5.82 11.22
N PRO A 155 -3.27 -6.57 12.33
CA PRO A 155 -2.17 -6.73 13.26
C PRO A 155 -1.12 -7.70 12.72
N ALA A 156 0.14 -7.41 13.04
CA ALA A 156 1.27 -8.30 12.77
C ALA A 156 1.26 -9.53 13.69
N THR A 157 1.77 -10.64 13.18
CA THR A 157 2.00 -11.88 13.92
C THR A 157 3.48 -12.16 14.10
N ARG A 158 3.84 -13.01 15.07
CA ARG A 158 5.24 -13.41 15.31
C ARG A 158 5.84 -14.22 14.15
N THR A 159 5.03 -15.01 13.46
CA THR A 159 5.47 -15.88 12.36
C THR A 159 4.76 -15.53 11.07
N ILE A 160 5.44 -15.76 9.94
CA ILE A 160 4.83 -15.72 8.61
C ILE A 160 3.90 -16.94 8.50
N ARG A 161 2.67 -16.71 8.08
CA ARG A 161 1.63 -17.75 8.01
C ARG A 161 1.28 -18.04 6.56
N PRO A 162 0.85 -19.27 6.20
CA PRO A 162 0.21 -19.52 4.91
C PRO A 162 -1.05 -18.63 4.76
N ASP A 163 -1.62 -18.50 3.57
CA ASP A 163 -2.83 -17.69 3.32
C ASP A 163 -2.73 -16.21 3.75
N THR A 164 -1.55 -15.62 3.69
CA THR A 164 -1.34 -14.17 3.82
C THR A 164 -0.54 -13.65 2.61
N ASP A 165 -0.80 -14.27 1.46
CA ASP A 165 -0.11 -13.97 0.21
C ASP A 165 -0.56 -12.63 -0.37
N SER A 166 0.38 -11.92 -0.98
CA SER A 166 0.17 -10.59 -1.54
C SER A 166 -0.90 -10.57 -2.64
N TYR A 167 -1.07 -11.66 -3.40
CA TYR A 167 -2.08 -11.74 -4.46
C TYR A 167 -3.51 -11.70 -3.91
N ARG A 168 -3.80 -12.45 -2.85
CA ARG A 168 -5.10 -12.34 -2.19
C ARG A 168 -5.28 -10.96 -1.55
N LEU A 169 -4.25 -10.47 -0.87
CA LEU A 169 -4.31 -9.20 -0.15
C LEU A 169 -4.59 -8.01 -1.07
N LYS A 170 -4.03 -7.98 -2.29
CA LYS A 170 -4.33 -6.91 -3.24
C LYS A 170 -5.81 -6.89 -3.60
N HIS A 171 -6.48 -8.03 -3.73
CA HIS A 171 -7.92 -8.07 -4.01
C HIS A 171 -8.76 -7.53 -2.85
N ILE A 172 -8.31 -7.71 -1.61
CA ILE A 172 -8.96 -7.07 -0.45
C ILE A 172 -8.77 -5.56 -0.54
N ALA A 173 -7.55 -5.08 -0.81
CA ALA A 173 -7.25 -3.65 -0.97
C ALA A 173 -8.02 -3.00 -2.12
N GLU A 174 -8.14 -3.67 -3.26
CA GLU A 174 -8.91 -3.23 -4.44
C GLU A 174 -10.37 -2.89 -4.10
N ASN A 175 -10.96 -3.64 -3.15
CA ASN A 175 -12.36 -3.53 -2.75
C ASN A 175 -12.51 -2.82 -1.39
N PHE A 176 -11.43 -2.28 -0.82
CA PHE A 176 -11.48 -1.60 0.47
C PHE A 176 -11.99 -0.17 0.28
N PRO A 177 -13.16 0.20 0.85
CA PRO A 177 -13.68 1.55 0.74
C PRO A 177 -12.78 2.51 1.53
N CYS A 178 -12.26 3.53 0.85
CA CYS A 178 -11.41 4.52 1.48
C CYS A 178 -11.44 5.85 0.74
N ASP A 179 -11.28 6.90 1.53
CA ASP A 179 -11.33 8.30 1.11
C ASP A 179 -10.10 9.02 1.64
N TYR A 180 -9.77 10.13 1.01
CA TYR A 180 -8.89 11.14 1.57
C TYR A 180 -9.55 11.84 2.77
N PRO A 181 -8.75 12.50 3.64
CA PRO A 181 -9.30 13.19 4.82
C PRO A 181 -10.28 14.34 4.55
N ASP A 182 -10.25 14.90 3.35
CA ASP A 182 -11.19 15.92 2.87
C ASP A 182 -12.45 15.33 2.21
N GLY A 183 -12.58 13.99 2.16
CA GLY A 183 -13.73 13.29 1.60
C GLY A 183 -13.63 12.97 0.10
N GLU A 184 -12.53 13.33 -0.58
CA GLU A 184 -12.27 12.88 -1.95
C GLU A 184 -12.13 11.33 -1.98
N LEU A 185 -12.76 10.66 -2.93
CA LEU A 185 -12.70 9.20 -3.04
C LEU A 185 -11.28 8.75 -3.42
N LEU A 186 -10.76 7.75 -2.70
CA LEU A 186 -9.47 7.10 -3.02
C LEU A 186 -9.68 5.67 -3.56
N GLY A 187 -10.74 4.99 -3.18
CA GLY A 187 -11.10 3.65 -3.65
C GLY A 187 -12.57 3.35 -3.41
N PRO A 188 -13.11 2.23 -3.91
CA PRO A 188 -12.40 1.06 -4.47
C PRO A 188 -11.88 1.26 -5.90
N GLU A 189 -10.68 0.74 -6.19
CA GLU A 189 -10.05 0.72 -7.52
C GLU A 189 -8.84 -0.25 -7.53
N TYR A 190 -8.37 -0.64 -8.71
CA TYR A 190 -7.22 -1.54 -8.93
C TYR A 190 -5.99 -1.25 -8.04
N VAL A 191 -5.37 -2.31 -7.50
CA VAL A 191 -4.11 -2.27 -6.74
C VAL A 191 -3.18 -3.35 -7.29
N ALA A 192 -2.02 -2.95 -7.83
CA ALA A 192 -1.00 -3.90 -8.24
C ALA A 192 -0.34 -4.55 -7.01
N ASN A 193 0.31 -5.69 -7.23
CA ASN A 193 0.92 -6.47 -6.15
C ASN A 193 2.10 -5.73 -5.49
N GLY A 194 2.92 -5.03 -6.28
CA GLY A 194 4.08 -4.26 -5.81
C GLY A 194 3.69 -3.16 -4.81
N PRO A 195 2.74 -2.27 -5.14
CA PRO A 195 2.20 -1.26 -4.22
C PRO A 195 1.69 -1.81 -2.89
N LEU A 196 1.05 -2.98 -2.90
CA LEU A 196 0.66 -3.66 -1.67
C LEU A 196 1.90 -4.10 -0.87
N ILE A 197 2.92 -4.67 -1.52
CA ILE A 197 4.17 -5.06 -0.85
C ILE A 197 4.88 -3.82 -0.27
N VAL A 198 4.89 -2.70 -1.00
CA VAL A 198 5.38 -1.39 -0.50
C VAL A 198 4.66 -1.01 0.81
N ALA A 199 3.34 -1.00 0.80
CA ALA A 199 2.53 -0.65 1.97
C ALA A 199 2.79 -1.60 3.15
N ALA A 200 2.91 -2.90 2.90
CA ALA A 200 3.20 -3.88 3.94
C ALA A 200 4.62 -3.70 4.53
N SER A 201 5.62 -3.47 3.68
CA SER A 201 6.99 -3.18 4.10
C SER A 201 7.07 -1.87 4.90
N HIS A 202 6.28 -0.85 4.53
CA HIS A 202 6.17 0.39 5.26
C HIS A 202 5.68 0.20 6.71
N PHE A 203 4.68 -0.66 6.93
CA PHE A 203 4.21 -1.05 8.26
C PHE A 203 5.14 -2.02 9.00
N GLY A 204 6.27 -2.42 8.41
CA GLY A 204 7.22 -3.33 9.03
C GLY A 204 6.78 -4.79 9.04
N PHE A 205 5.81 -5.18 8.20
CA PHE A 205 5.49 -6.59 8.02
C PHE A 205 6.68 -7.30 7.36
N ARG A 206 7.09 -8.42 7.94
CA ARG A 206 8.07 -9.33 7.38
C ARG A 206 7.39 -10.23 6.36
N TYR A 207 8.07 -10.49 5.26
CA TYR A 207 7.59 -11.42 4.24
C TYR A 207 8.62 -12.48 3.88
N ARG A 208 8.11 -13.54 3.27
CA ARG A 208 8.88 -14.61 2.65
C ARG A 208 8.55 -14.66 1.17
N THR A 209 9.59 -14.81 0.36
CA THR A 209 9.50 -15.00 -1.08
C THR A 209 9.45 -16.48 -1.43
N GLY A 210 9.02 -16.79 -2.65
CA GLY A 210 8.89 -18.15 -3.14
C GLY A 210 9.60 -18.36 -4.47
N ARG A 211 9.71 -19.62 -4.86
CA ARG A 211 10.02 -20.03 -6.23
C ARG A 211 8.91 -20.93 -6.74
N ASP A 212 8.68 -20.88 -8.04
CA ASP A 212 7.80 -21.84 -8.70
C ASP A 212 8.47 -23.23 -8.81
N PRO A 213 7.74 -24.28 -9.24
CA PRO A 213 8.31 -25.62 -9.39
C PRO A 213 9.48 -25.71 -10.38
N GLN A 214 9.62 -24.72 -11.28
CA GLN A 214 10.71 -24.62 -12.26
C GLN A 214 11.91 -23.82 -11.72
N GLY A 215 11.82 -23.32 -10.48
CA GLY A 215 12.88 -22.59 -9.81
C GLY A 215 12.90 -21.07 -10.10
N TYR A 216 11.94 -20.54 -10.85
CA TYR A 216 11.83 -19.10 -11.08
C TYR A 216 11.25 -18.38 -9.87
N GLU A 217 11.61 -17.12 -9.70
CA GLU A 217 11.11 -16.31 -8.59
C GLU A 217 9.61 -16.08 -8.70
N TRP A 218 8.90 -16.32 -7.60
CA TRP A 218 7.47 -16.14 -7.56
C TRP A 218 7.14 -14.67 -7.21
N PRO A 219 6.31 -13.98 -8.03
CA PRO A 219 6.04 -12.55 -7.82
C PRO A 219 5.24 -12.25 -6.56
N ASN A 220 4.56 -13.24 -5.99
CA ASN A 220 3.79 -13.08 -4.76
C ASN A 220 4.64 -13.42 -3.53
N VAL A 221 4.46 -12.64 -2.47
CA VAL A 221 5.12 -12.85 -1.18
C VAL A 221 4.10 -13.15 -0.10
N THR A 222 4.53 -13.77 1.00
CA THR A 222 3.65 -14.12 2.13
C THR A 222 4.08 -13.40 3.40
N PHE A 223 3.14 -12.77 4.12
CA PHE A 223 3.45 -11.88 5.25
C PHE A 223 3.18 -12.49 6.64
N ASN A 224 3.79 -11.90 7.68
CA ASN A 224 3.45 -12.16 9.08
C ASN A 224 2.20 -11.36 9.53
N MET A 225 1.05 -11.65 8.95
CA MET A 225 -0.22 -10.98 9.23
C MET A 225 -1.23 -11.90 9.93
N SER A 226 -2.13 -11.31 10.70
CA SER A 226 -3.25 -12.04 11.32
C SER A 226 -4.26 -12.53 10.27
N GLN A 227 -4.30 -13.84 10.04
CA GLN A 227 -5.25 -14.49 9.12
C GLN A 227 -6.73 -14.22 9.45
N SER A 228 -7.10 -14.17 10.74
CA SER A 228 -8.50 -13.95 11.16
C SER A 228 -8.98 -12.56 10.73
N HIS A 229 -8.22 -11.52 11.07
CA HIS A 229 -8.47 -10.14 10.61
C HIS A 229 -8.56 -10.05 9.08
N LEU A 230 -7.64 -10.70 8.36
CA LEU A 230 -7.68 -10.72 6.90
C LEU A 230 -8.90 -11.47 6.34
N LEU A 231 -9.40 -12.49 7.04
CA LEU A 231 -10.61 -13.19 6.64
C LEU A 231 -11.84 -12.31 6.84
N GLU A 232 -11.95 -11.62 7.97
CA GLU A 232 -13.05 -10.69 8.23
C GLU A 232 -13.05 -9.54 7.22
N LEU A 233 -11.89 -8.94 6.93
CA LEU A 233 -11.76 -7.89 5.91
C LEU A 233 -12.16 -8.39 4.52
N ASP A 234 -11.72 -9.59 4.10
CA ASP A 234 -12.10 -10.17 2.81
C ASP A 234 -13.62 -10.36 2.71
N ILE A 235 -14.27 -10.81 3.79
CA ILE A 235 -15.72 -10.99 3.82
C ILE A 235 -16.45 -9.65 3.71
N VAL A 236 -15.98 -8.63 4.42
CA VAL A 236 -16.59 -7.29 4.42
C VAL A 236 -16.41 -6.62 3.05
N CYS A 237 -15.19 -6.61 2.51
CA CYS A 237 -14.88 -5.95 1.26
C CYS A 237 -15.37 -6.73 0.03
N ARG A 238 -15.48 -8.06 0.13
CA ARG A 238 -15.89 -8.94 -0.98
C ARG A 238 -17.02 -9.87 -0.52
N PRO A 239 -18.23 -9.33 -0.28
CA PRO A 239 -19.35 -10.08 0.29
C PRO A 239 -19.85 -11.23 -0.59
N ASN A 240 -19.53 -11.19 -1.89
CA ASN A 240 -19.83 -12.26 -2.85
C ASN A 240 -18.63 -13.17 -3.15
N GLY A 241 -17.48 -12.95 -2.52
CA GLY A 241 -16.29 -13.77 -2.67
C GLY A 241 -16.42 -15.17 -2.07
N ALA A 242 -15.55 -16.09 -2.50
CA ALA A 242 -15.59 -17.50 -2.11
C ALA A 242 -15.60 -17.72 -0.59
N ARG A 243 -14.86 -16.90 0.17
CA ARG A 243 -14.79 -16.99 1.65
C ARG A 243 -16.08 -16.53 2.33
N ALA A 244 -16.71 -15.47 1.85
CA ALA A 244 -18.01 -15.02 2.35
C ALA A 244 -19.09 -16.08 2.08
N GLN A 245 -19.09 -16.65 0.88
CA GLN A 245 -19.99 -17.75 0.53
C GLN A 245 -19.74 -19.00 1.40
N ALA A 246 -18.48 -19.38 1.62
CA ALA A 246 -18.13 -20.52 2.46
C ALA A 246 -18.58 -20.33 3.92
N ARG A 247 -18.45 -19.11 4.47
CA ARG A 247 -18.97 -18.78 5.80
C ARG A 247 -20.48 -18.89 5.86
N ARG A 248 -21.21 -18.36 4.87
CA ARG A 248 -22.67 -18.49 4.77
C ARG A 248 -23.11 -19.96 4.75
N ARG A 249 -22.50 -20.78 3.89
CA ARG A 249 -22.79 -22.23 3.82
C ARG A 249 -22.56 -22.94 5.16
N ARG A 250 -21.49 -22.61 5.90
CA ARG A 250 -21.23 -23.17 7.23
C ARG A 250 -22.28 -22.73 8.27
N GLN A 251 -22.69 -21.47 8.23
CA GLN A 251 -23.73 -20.94 9.13
C GLN A 251 -25.11 -21.54 8.82
N GLU A 252 -25.44 -21.72 7.54
CA GLU A 252 -26.65 -22.41 7.09
C GLU A 252 -26.63 -23.88 7.52
N ALA A 253 -25.52 -24.60 7.30
CA ALA A 253 -25.37 -25.97 7.77
C ALA A 253 -25.52 -26.10 9.29
N GLY A 254 -25.04 -25.12 10.07
CA GLY A 254 -25.25 -25.07 11.52
C GLY A 254 -26.71 -24.81 11.92
N ARG A 255 -27.45 -24.00 11.15
CA ARG A 255 -28.88 -23.73 11.36
C ARG A 255 -29.77 -24.93 11.03
N TYR A 256 -29.42 -25.73 10.03
CA TYR A 256 -30.15 -26.94 9.66
C TYR A 256 -29.64 -28.19 10.38
N GLY A 257 -28.42 -28.19 10.90
CA GLY A 257 -27.86 -29.24 11.75
C GLY A 257 -28.60 -29.41 13.08
N SER A 258 -29.22 -28.34 13.59
CA SER A 258 -30.13 -28.40 14.75
C SER A 258 -31.57 -28.83 14.39
N LEU A 259 -31.84 -29.11 13.11
CA LEU A 259 -33.14 -29.57 12.59
C LEU A 259 -33.08 -30.98 12.00
N TRP A 260 -31.93 -31.68 12.09
CA TRP A 260 -31.88 -33.11 11.77
C TRP A 260 -32.55 -33.93 12.88
N PRO A 261 -33.50 -34.83 12.57
CA PRO A 261 -34.28 -35.51 13.60
C PRO A 261 -33.42 -36.48 14.42
N GLN A 262 -33.67 -36.52 15.74
CA GLN A 262 -33.31 -37.63 16.63
C GLN A 262 -34.08 -38.91 16.26
N ILE A 263 -33.98 -39.40 15.02
CA ILE A 263 -34.53 -40.71 14.63
C ILE A 263 -33.43 -41.75 14.84
N ARG A 264 -33.24 -42.16 16.10
CA ARG A 264 -32.75 -43.50 16.49
C ARG A 264 -33.15 -43.77 17.95
N ALA A 265 -34.42 -44.14 18.16
CA ALA A 265 -34.87 -45.00 19.25
C ALA A 265 -36.35 -45.36 19.04
N ALA A 266 -36.58 -46.46 18.31
CA ALA A 266 -37.75 -47.32 18.42
C ALA A 266 -37.29 -48.74 18.07
#